data_AF-A0A9X6TU36-F1
#
_entry.id   AF-A0A9X6TU36-F1
#
_cell.length_a   1.000
_cell.length_b   1.000
_cell.length_c   1.000
_cell.angle_alpha   90.00
_cell.angle_beta   90.00
_cell.angle_gamma   90.00
#
_symmetry.space_group_name_H-M   'P 1'
#
loop_
_entity.id
_entity.type
_entity.pdbx_description
1 polymer ?
#
loop_
_entity_poly.entity_id
_entity_poly.type
_entity_poly.pdbx_seq_one_letter_code
_entity_poly.pdbx_strand_id
1 'polypeptide(L)'
;MVDIRINEILGRDYLLCMVERPDIPTAKEKIEFIEVPGRENGSLTKKNGYEDVTFKIDFNLLEDYNIKPLLRRIKAWLLNAKTLSFTDDNVYRKIKSVEIGSIANEIEEYGQFEVTFVADPFEYAILQPLEITKTTTLVNSGTKYSLPKITIYGSGLITVTINDVSFLIKNVNSSVVIDSELKEAYSNTTPMNSNMIGNFPTFSEGANTIKWTGTVTKLQIDPRWRYL
;
A
#
# COMPACT_ATOMS: atom_id res chain seq x y z
N MET A 1 -4.79 -8.74 23.42
CA MET A 1 -4.41 -9.69 22.37
C MET A 1 -4.32 -8.90 21.08
N VAL A 2 -3.29 -9.12 20.26
CA VAL A 2 -3.18 -8.49 18.95
C VAL A 2 -4.24 -9.11 18.04
N ASP A 3 -4.95 -8.29 17.29
CA ASP A 3 -5.99 -8.73 16.37
C ASP A 3 -5.60 -8.33 14.93
N ILE A 4 -5.99 -9.17 13.98
CA ILE A 4 -5.80 -8.91 12.56
C ILE A 4 -6.95 -8.05 12.04
N ARG A 5 -6.66 -7.12 11.14
CA ARG A 5 -7.65 -6.34 10.43
C ARG A 5 -7.48 -6.52 8.93
N ILE A 6 -8.51 -7.02 8.25
CA ILE A 6 -8.55 -7.17 6.79
C ILE A 6 -9.69 -6.34 6.24
N ASN A 7 -9.38 -5.44 5.29
CA ASN A 7 -10.34 -4.54 4.67
C ASN A 7 -11.20 -3.79 5.71
N GLU A 8 -10.57 -3.24 6.76
CA GLU A 8 -11.20 -2.54 7.89
C GLU A 8 -12.04 -3.39 8.85
N ILE A 9 -12.17 -4.71 8.64
CA ILE A 9 -12.90 -5.62 9.53
C ILE A 9 -11.91 -6.41 10.39
N LEU A 10 -12.25 -6.63 11.67
CA LEU A 10 -11.37 -7.32 12.61
C LEU A 10 -11.59 -8.85 12.58
N GLY A 11 -10.55 -9.61 12.89
CA GLY A 11 -10.63 -11.07 13.01
C GLY A 11 -11.65 -11.52 14.07
N ARG A 12 -11.69 -10.80 15.20
CA ARG A 12 -12.68 -11.06 16.26
C ARG A 12 -14.13 -10.91 15.80
N ASP A 13 -14.41 -10.08 14.78
CA ASP A 13 -15.78 -9.91 14.26
C ASP A 13 -16.25 -11.18 13.53
N TYR A 14 -15.29 -12.04 13.14
CA TYR A 14 -15.50 -13.36 12.58
C TYR A 14 -15.26 -14.50 13.60
N LEU A 15 -15.06 -14.17 14.88
CA LEU A 15 -14.69 -15.13 15.93
C LEU A 15 -13.42 -15.91 15.58
N LEU A 16 -12.53 -15.30 14.78
CA LEU A 16 -11.28 -15.89 14.35
C LEU A 16 -10.13 -15.31 15.17
N CYS A 17 -9.31 -16.18 15.75
CA CYS A 17 -8.17 -15.79 16.57
C CYS A 17 -6.86 -16.22 15.90
N MET A 18 -5.83 -15.36 15.99
CA MET A 18 -4.47 -15.78 15.67
C MET A 18 -3.95 -16.65 16.82
N VAL A 19 -3.36 -17.80 16.50
CA VAL A 19 -2.80 -18.73 17.49
C VAL A 19 -1.60 -18.09 18.19
N GLU A 20 -0.78 -17.41 17.42
CA GLU A 20 0.41 -16.72 17.91
C GLU A 20 0.60 -15.37 17.20
N ARG A 21 1.59 -14.61 17.67
CA ARG A 21 1.99 -13.40 16.94
C ARG A 21 2.68 -13.82 15.64
N PRO A 22 2.28 -13.24 14.51
CA PRO A 22 2.93 -13.56 13.25
C PRO A 22 4.37 -13.07 13.24
N ASP A 23 5.22 -13.79 12.53
CA ASP A 23 6.56 -13.32 12.18
C ASP A 23 6.48 -11.99 11.42
N ILE A 24 7.52 -11.18 11.54
CA ILE A 24 7.66 -9.92 10.80
C ILE A 24 8.47 -10.22 9.53
N PRO A 25 7.84 -10.40 8.36
CA PRO A 25 8.56 -10.71 7.14
C PRO A 25 9.23 -9.47 6.55
N THR A 26 10.30 -9.67 5.77
CA THR A 26 11.03 -8.59 5.10
C THR A 26 11.08 -8.84 3.59
N ALA A 27 10.88 -7.77 2.80
CA ALA A 27 11.00 -7.85 1.35
C ALA A 27 12.45 -8.05 0.90
N LYS A 28 12.65 -8.95 -0.07
CA LYS A 28 13.96 -9.21 -0.67
C LYS A 28 14.20 -8.25 -1.83
N GLU A 29 15.40 -7.68 -1.93
CA GLU A 29 15.78 -6.92 -3.12
C GLU A 29 15.89 -7.87 -4.33
N LYS A 30 15.26 -7.51 -5.44
CA LYS A 30 15.41 -8.20 -6.71
C LYS A 30 16.70 -7.75 -7.38
N ILE A 31 17.77 -8.52 -7.21
CA ILE A 31 19.11 -8.18 -7.70
C ILE A 31 19.51 -9.09 -8.86
N GLU A 32 19.95 -8.49 -9.95
CA GLU A 32 20.55 -9.17 -11.09
C GLU A 32 22.07 -8.96 -11.06
N PHE A 33 22.83 -10.06 -11.11
CA PHE A 33 24.30 -10.03 -11.16
C PHE A 33 24.78 -10.32 -12.58
N ILE A 34 25.60 -9.44 -13.13
CA ILE A 34 26.12 -9.51 -14.50
C ILE A 34 27.64 -9.72 -14.44
N GLU A 35 28.09 -10.90 -14.83
CA GLU A 35 29.52 -11.24 -14.90
C GLU A 35 30.15 -10.62 -16.16
N VAL A 36 31.33 -10.03 -16.00
CA VAL A 36 32.08 -9.40 -17.10
C VAL A 36 33.47 -10.04 -17.19
N PRO A 37 33.82 -10.69 -18.32
CA PRO A 37 35.14 -11.29 -18.50
C PRO A 37 36.28 -10.30 -18.27
N GLY A 38 37.30 -10.73 -17.52
CA GLY A 38 38.47 -9.90 -17.20
C GLY A 38 38.27 -8.92 -16.04
N ARG A 39 37.09 -8.89 -15.42
CA ARG A 39 36.83 -8.10 -14.22
C ARG A 39 37.18 -8.91 -12.97
N GLU A 40 38.26 -8.53 -12.30
CA GLU A 40 38.73 -9.21 -11.07
C GLU A 40 37.87 -8.88 -9.83
N ASN A 41 37.17 -7.74 -9.84
CA ASN A 41 36.36 -7.24 -8.72
C ASN A 41 34.90 -7.73 -8.74
N GLY A 42 34.65 -8.97 -9.18
CA GLY A 42 33.33 -9.61 -9.19
C GLY A 42 32.31 -9.00 -10.18
N SER A 43 31.05 -9.41 -10.08
CA SER A 43 29.97 -9.01 -10.98
C SER A 43 29.52 -7.56 -10.80
N LEU A 44 28.92 -7.03 -11.87
CA LEU A 44 28.08 -5.83 -11.81
C LEU A 44 26.73 -6.17 -11.15
N THR A 45 26.17 -5.20 -10.44
CA THR A 45 24.89 -5.36 -9.75
C THR A 45 23.84 -4.43 -10.35
N LYS A 46 22.68 -4.99 -10.71
CA LYS A 46 21.51 -4.24 -11.16
C LYS A 46 20.34 -4.50 -10.23
N LYS A 47 19.90 -3.44 -9.53
CA LYS A 47 18.78 -3.48 -8.58
C LYS A 47 17.46 -3.24 -9.33
N ASN A 48 16.58 -4.24 -9.33
CA ASN A 48 15.32 -4.26 -10.06
C ASN A 48 14.09 -4.17 -9.13
N GLY A 49 14.21 -3.49 -7.99
CA GLY A 49 13.14 -3.31 -7.01
C GLY A 49 13.13 -4.40 -5.94
N TYR A 50 11.94 -4.78 -5.47
CA TYR A 50 11.73 -5.75 -4.41
C TYR A 50 10.79 -6.87 -4.85
N GLU A 51 10.96 -8.05 -4.27
CA GLU A 51 10.06 -9.19 -4.41
C GLU A 51 8.83 -9.03 -3.51
N ASP A 52 7.75 -9.73 -3.87
CA ASP A 52 6.57 -9.84 -3.02
C ASP A 52 6.90 -10.55 -1.70
N VAL A 53 6.18 -10.18 -0.65
CA VAL A 53 6.41 -10.71 0.70
C VAL A 53 5.39 -11.78 1.00
N THR A 54 5.86 -13.01 1.23
CA THR A 54 5.03 -14.14 1.62
C THR A 54 5.19 -14.41 3.12
N PHE A 55 4.07 -14.50 3.83
CA PHE A 55 4.05 -14.85 5.26
C PHE A 55 2.82 -15.67 5.61
N LYS A 56 2.92 -16.39 6.72
CA LYS A 56 1.91 -17.33 7.19
C LYS A 56 1.35 -16.87 8.53
N ILE A 57 0.06 -17.10 8.74
CA ILE A 57 -0.60 -16.87 10.02
C ILE A 57 -1.44 -18.10 10.32
N ASP A 58 -1.21 -18.67 11.51
CA ASP A 58 -2.05 -19.73 12.05
C ASP A 58 -3.26 -19.14 12.76
N PHE A 59 -4.43 -19.64 12.39
CA PHE A 59 -5.69 -19.26 12.99
C PHE A 59 -6.37 -20.43 13.69
N ASN A 60 -7.12 -20.12 14.74
CA ASN A 60 -8.06 -21.04 15.35
C ASN A 60 -9.40 -20.37 15.69
N LEU A 61 -10.42 -21.20 15.89
CA LEU A 61 -11.73 -20.84 16.41
C LEU A 61 -12.29 -22.00 17.22
N LEU A 62 -13.07 -21.67 18.26
CA LEU A 62 -13.73 -22.63 19.11
C LEU A 62 -15.08 -22.06 19.56
N GLU A 63 -16.16 -22.73 19.20
CA GLU A 63 -17.53 -22.26 19.41
C GLU A 63 -18.38 -23.27 20.21
N ASP A 64 -19.64 -22.98 20.46
CA ASP A 64 -20.63 -23.91 21.05
C ASP A 64 -21.57 -24.51 20.00
N TYR A 65 -21.23 -24.36 18.72
CA TYR A 65 -21.98 -24.87 17.57
C TYR A 65 -21.06 -25.33 16.45
N ASN A 66 -21.63 -26.05 15.47
CA ASN A 66 -20.91 -26.50 14.29
C ASN A 66 -20.29 -25.33 13.51
N ILE A 67 -18.97 -25.27 13.41
CA ILE A 67 -18.26 -24.12 12.83
C ILE A 67 -18.29 -24.05 11.30
N LYS A 68 -18.76 -25.10 10.60
CA LYS A 68 -18.68 -25.16 9.13
C LYS A 68 -19.39 -23.99 8.43
N PRO A 69 -20.58 -23.51 8.85
CA PRO A 69 -21.19 -22.30 8.30
C PRO A 69 -20.36 -21.04 8.55
N LEU A 70 -19.76 -20.89 9.73
CA LEU A 70 -18.89 -19.77 10.06
C LEU A 70 -17.61 -19.80 9.19
N LEU A 71 -16.98 -20.95 9.04
CA LEU A 71 -15.81 -21.16 8.17
C LEU A 71 -16.06 -20.76 6.72
N ARG A 72 -17.27 -20.95 6.18
CA ARG A 72 -17.60 -20.49 4.82
C ARG A 72 -17.52 -18.97 4.71
N ARG A 73 -17.97 -18.23 5.73
CA ARG A 73 -17.88 -16.76 5.79
C ARG A 73 -16.45 -16.29 6.00
N ILE A 74 -15.71 -16.93 6.91
CA ILE A 74 -14.29 -16.64 7.17
C ILE A 74 -13.46 -16.83 5.90
N LYS A 75 -13.61 -17.96 5.20
CA LYS A 75 -12.88 -18.20 3.94
C LYS A 75 -13.18 -17.13 2.89
N ALA A 76 -14.45 -16.75 2.73
CA ALA A 76 -14.81 -15.69 1.79
C ALA A 76 -14.19 -14.34 2.17
N TRP A 77 -14.14 -14.00 3.47
CA TRP A 77 -13.51 -12.78 3.97
C TRP A 77 -11.99 -12.77 3.72
N LEU A 78 -11.30 -13.84 4.12
CA LEU A 78 -9.85 -13.99 3.95
C LEU A 78 -9.45 -13.95 2.45
N LEU A 79 -10.15 -14.69 1.59
CA LEU A 79 -9.84 -14.74 0.15
C LEU A 79 -10.07 -13.39 -0.57
N ASN A 80 -10.88 -12.51 0.01
CA ASN A 80 -11.11 -11.16 -0.51
C ASN A 80 -10.20 -10.09 0.12
N ALA A 81 -9.17 -10.48 0.87
CA ALA A 81 -8.23 -9.54 1.46
C ALA A 81 -7.55 -8.66 0.39
N LYS A 82 -7.61 -7.34 0.61
CA LYS A 82 -6.90 -6.32 -0.19
C LYS A 82 -5.94 -5.53 0.68
N THR A 83 -6.34 -5.23 1.91
CA THR A 83 -5.47 -4.65 2.93
C THR A 83 -5.42 -5.54 4.15
N LEU A 84 -4.27 -5.59 4.81
CA LEU A 84 -4.05 -6.30 6.07
C LEU A 84 -3.27 -5.39 7.01
N SER A 85 -3.73 -5.24 8.24
CA SER A 85 -3.03 -4.53 9.32
C SER A 85 -3.23 -5.27 10.64
N PHE A 86 -2.47 -4.89 11.67
CA PHE A 86 -2.63 -5.40 13.03
C PHE A 86 -3.01 -4.28 13.98
N THR A 87 -3.73 -4.58 15.05
CA THR A 87 -4.21 -3.55 15.98
C THR A 87 -3.13 -2.89 16.84
N ASP A 88 -1.93 -3.47 16.88
CA ASP A 88 -0.78 -2.99 17.64
C ASP A 88 0.18 -2.12 16.80
N ASP A 89 -0.13 -1.88 15.53
CA ASP A 89 0.64 -1.02 14.63
C ASP A 89 -0.27 -0.10 13.80
N ASN A 90 0.29 0.95 13.21
CA ASN A 90 -0.43 1.94 12.39
C ASN A 90 0.02 1.94 10.92
N VAL A 91 0.29 0.74 10.40
CA VAL A 91 0.58 0.49 8.99
C VAL A 91 -0.30 -0.63 8.44
N TYR A 92 -0.41 -0.69 7.12
CA TYR A 92 -1.08 -1.78 6.43
C TYR A 92 -0.24 -2.32 5.27
N ARG A 93 -0.43 -3.59 4.95
CA ARG A 93 0.10 -4.25 3.75
C ARG A 93 -0.98 -4.37 2.69
N LYS A 94 -0.59 -4.29 1.43
CA LYS A 94 -1.47 -4.57 0.29
C LYS A 94 -1.37 -6.05 -0.06
N ILE A 95 -2.48 -6.77 0.03
CA ILE A 95 -2.53 -8.21 -0.22
C ILE A 95 -2.80 -8.47 -1.70
N LYS A 96 -1.98 -9.33 -2.30
CA LYS A 96 -2.03 -9.73 -3.71
C LYS A 96 -2.75 -11.07 -3.88
N SER A 97 -2.44 -12.05 -3.02
CA SER A 97 -3.12 -13.33 -2.99
C SER A 97 -3.16 -13.93 -1.58
N VAL A 98 -4.10 -14.85 -1.39
CA VAL A 98 -4.31 -15.57 -0.15
C VAL A 98 -4.53 -17.04 -0.49
N GLU A 99 -3.83 -17.92 0.23
CA GLU A 99 -4.01 -19.36 0.19
C GLU A 99 -4.38 -19.86 1.58
N ILE A 100 -5.45 -20.65 1.67
CA ILE A 100 -5.94 -21.20 2.93
C ILE A 100 -5.63 -22.69 2.94
N GLY A 101 -4.90 -23.14 3.97
CA GLY A 101 -4.58 -24.54 4.17
C GLY A 101 -5.81 -25.40 4.49
N SER A 102 -5.58 -26.70 4.62
CA SER A 102 -6.61 -27.61 5.12
C SER A 102 -6.99 -27.26 6.55
N ILE A 103 -8.29 -27.33 6.86
CA ILE A 103 -8.81 -26.98 8.19
C ILE A 103 -8.91 -28.25 9.02
N ALA A 104 -8.11 -28.33 10.08
CA ALA A 104 -8.23 -29.36 11.10
C ALA A 104 -9.48 -29.07 11.95
N ASN A 105 -10.35 -30.06 12.11
CA ASN A 105 -11.62 -29.93 12.82
C ASN A 105 -11.94 -31.22 13.60
N GLU A 106 -11.13 -31.53 14.62
CA GLU A 106 -11.23 -32.77 15.41
C GLU A 106 -12.61 -32.95 16.07
N ILE A 107 -13.24 -31.84 16.46
CA ILE A 107 -14.64 -31.77 16.91
C ILE A 107 -15.42 -30.76 16.04
N GLU A 108 -16.75 -30.78 16.09
CA GLU A 108 -17.55 -29.97 15.18
C GLU A 108 -17.49 -28.46 15.47
N GLU A 109 -17.09 -28.12 16.68
CA GLU A 109 -16.99 -26.78 17.26
C GLU A 109 -15.61 -26.15 17.10
N TYR A 110 -14.62 -26.90 16.63
CA TYR A 110 -13.22 -26.47 16.59
C TYR A 110 -12.66 -26.45 15.17
N GLY A 111 -11.85 -25.44 14.88
CA GLY A 111 -11.15 -25.30 13.61
C GLY A 111 -9.77 -24.69 13.81
N GLN A 112 -8.76 -25.27 13.15
CA GLN A 112 -7.41 -24.71 13.06
C GLN A 112 -6.87 -24.82 11.65
N PHE A 113 -6.23 -23.76 11.16
CA PHE A 113 -5.66 -23.72 9.82
C PHE A 113 -4.62 -22.62 9.67
N GLU A 114 -3.67 -22.85 8.77
CA GLU A 114 -2.69 -21.85 8.33
C GLU A 114 -3.25 -21.09 7.13
N VAL A 115 -3.00 -19.78 7.07
CA VAL A 115 -3.25 -18.95 5.90
C VAL A 115 -1.95 -18.33 5.43
N THR A 116 -1.61 -18.53 4.17
CA THR A 116 -0.48 -17.89 3.51
C THR A 116 -0.97 -16.63 2.78
N PHE A 117 -0.39 -15.49 3.13
CA PHE A 117 -0.62 -14.21 2.47
C PHE A 117 0.59 -13.86 1.61
N VAL A 118 0.32 -13.38 0.39
CA VAL A 118 1.32 -12.71 -0.45
C VAL A 118 0.98 -11.23 -0.52
N ALA A 119 1.90 -10.38 -0.10
CA ALA A 119 1.75 -8.94 -0.05
C ALA A 119 2.72 -8.20 -0.97
N ASP A 120 2.38 -6.96 -1.29
CA ASP A 120 3.33 -6.00 -1.83
C ASP A 120 4.55 -5.82 -0.91
N PRO A 121 5.77 -5.55 -1.44
CA PRO A 121 6.99 -5.42 -0.65
C PRO A 121 6.96 -4.40 0.49
N PHE A 122 6.12 -3.37 0.41
CA PHE A 122 6.13 -2.28 1.38
C PHE A 122 4.93 -2.29 2.31
N GLU A 123 5.15 -1.83 3.53
CA GLU A 123 4.09 -1.41 4.43
C GLU A 123 3.74 0.06 4.17
N TYR A 124 2.49 0.42 4.39
CA TYR A 124 1.95 1.74 4.10
C TYR A 124 1.37 2.37 5.36
N ALA A 125 1.72 3.62 5.64
CA ALA A 125 1.17 4.34 6.79
C ALA A 125 -0.35 4.52 6.66
N ILE A 126 -1.08 4.25 7.75
CA ILE A 126 -2.51 4.58 7.84
C ILE A 126 -2.62 6.06 8.23
N LEU A 127 -2.97 6.91 7.26
CA LEU A 127 -3.07 8.35 7.43
C LEU A 127 -4.33 8.91 6.78
N GLN A 128 -4.86 9.98 7.36
CA GLN A 128 -5.87 10.78 6.68
C GLN A 128 -5.22 11.65 5.58
N PRO A 129 -5.92 11.89 4.46
CA PRO A 129 -5.44 12.84 3.45
C PRO A 129 -5.19 14.23 4.05
N LEU A 130 -4.08 14.83 3.68
CA LEU A 130 -3.69 16.17 4.11
C LEU A 130 -4.24 17.22 3.16
N GLU A 131 -4.78 18.31 3.68
CA GLU A 131 -5.18 19.46 2.89
C GLU A 131 -4.14 20.58 3.02
N ILE A 132 -3.66 21.09 1.88
CA ILE A 132 -2.71 22.20 1.85
C ILE A 132 -3.21 23.31 0.91
N THR A 133 -3.15 24.55 1.38
CA THR A 133 -3.63 25.76 0.68
C THR A 133 -2.52 26.75 0.36
N LYS A 134 -1.29 26.47 0.83
CA LYS A 134 -0.09 27.27 0.58
C LYS A 134 1.12 26.36 0.42
N THR A 135 2.19 26.90 -0.16
CA THR A 135 3.50 26.23 -0.19
C THR A 135 3.89 25.74 1.20
N THR A 136 4.30 24.48 1.27
CA THR A 136 4.64 23.83 2.54
C THR A 136 5.67 22.72 2.32
N THR A 137 6.18 22.19 3.41
CA THR A 137 7.06 21.03 3.41
C THR A 137 6.36 19.88 4.14
N LEU A 138 6.23 18.74 3.47
CA LEU A 138 5.79 17.50 4.10
C LEU A 138 7.01 16.63 4.41
N VAL A 139 7.02 15.99 5.57
CA VAL A 139 8.09 15.05 5.93
C VAL A 139 7.56 13.64 5.74
N ASN A 140 8.17 12.92 4.81
CA ASN A 140 7.98 11.48 4.66
C ASN A 140 8.74 10.77 5.79
N SER A 141 8.00 10.31 6.79
CA SER A 141 8.54 9.52 7.91
C SER A 141 8.85 8.06 7.55
N GLY A 142 8.51 7.65 6.33
CA GLY A 142 8.83 6.33 5.80
C GLY A 142 10.31 6.11 5.55
N THR A 143 10.68 4.84 5.33
CA THR A 143 12.05 4.41 5.00
C THR A 143 12.27 4.20 3.51
N LYS A 144 11.29 4.60 2.68
CA LYS A 144 11.34 4.63 1.22
C LYS A 144 10.58 5.81 0.63
N TYR A 145 10.90 6.13 -0.62
CA TYR A 145 10.10 7.05 -1.42
C TYR A 145 8.66 6.54 -1.54
N SER A 146 7.70 7.46 -1.60
CA SER A 146 6.29 7.12 -1.81
C SER A 146 5.75 7.62 -3.16
N LEU A 147 4.65 7.00 -3.57
CA LEU A 147 3.89 7.36 -4.78
C LEU A 147 2.55 7.98 -4.35
N PRO A 148 2.49 9.31 -4.13
CA PRO A 148 1.31 9.95 -3.59
C PRO A 148 0.13 9.94 -4.55
N LYS A 149 -1.08 10.15 -3.99
CA LYS A 149 -2.26 10.54 -4.74
C LYS A 149 -2.61 11.98 -4.39
N ILE A 150 -2.60 12.85 -5.39
CA ILE A 150 -2.80 14.30 -5.22
C ILE A 150 -4.06 14.70 -5.97
N THR A 151 -5.07 15.18 -5.26
CA THR A 151 -6.22 15.87 -5.85
C THR A 151 -5.97 17.37 -5.83
N ILE A 152 -5.86 17.95 -7.01
CA ILE A 152 -5.62 19.37 -7.23
C ILE A 152 -6.97 20.03 -7.48
N TYR A 153 -7.37 20.97 -6.63
CA TYR A 153 -8.58 21.78 -6.83
C TYR A 153 -8.18 23.13 -7.42
N GLY A 154 -8.76 23.49 -8.56
CA GLY A 154 -8.32 24.64 -9.33
C GLY A 154 -8.86 24.66 -10.76
N SER A 155 -8.28 25.53 -11.59
CA SER A 155 -8.68 25.67 -12.98
C SER A 155 -7.55 26.11 -13.91
N GLY A 156 -7.69 25.76 -15.19
CA GLY A 156 -6.78 26.18 -16.25
C GLY A 156 -5.48 25.38 -16.27
N LEU A 157 -4.37 26.11 -16.46
CA LEU A 157 -3.02 25.55 -16.49
C LEU A 157 -2.43 25.59 -15.09
N ILE A 158 -2.04 24.43 -14.55
CA ILE A 158 -1.44 24.32 -13.23
C ILE A 158 -0.08 23.63 -13.36
N THR A 159 0.92 24.17 -12.68
CA THR A 159 2.22 23.51 -12.50
C THR A 159 2.43 23.24 -11.03
N VAL A 160 2.73 22.00 -10.69
CA VAL A 160 3.08 21.59 -9.33
C VAL A 160 4.54 21.16 -9.33
N THR A 161 5.28 21.65 -8.36
CA THR A 161 6.69 21.32 -8.14
C THR A 161 6.84 20.69 -6.76
N ILE A 162 7.44 19.50 -6.73
CA ILE A 162 7.80 18.78 -5.51
C ILE A 162 9.32 18.66 -5.50
N ASN A 163 9.95 19.29 -4.51
CA ASN A 163 11.38 19.55 -4.49
C ASN A 163 11.81 20.31 -5.75
N ASP A 164 12.59 19.66 -6.61
CA ASP A 164 13.10 20.24 -7.87
C ASP A 164 12.44 19.63 -9.11
N VAL A 165 11.48 18.71 -8.94
CA VAL A 165 10.78 18.03 -10.03
C VAL A 165 9.40 18.64 -10.20
N SER A 166 9.08 19.05 -11.44
CA SER A 166 7.79 19.67 -11.77
C SER A 166 7.00 18.82 -12.75
N PHE A 167 5.68 18.85 -12.60
CA PHE A 167 4.75 18.42 -13.62
C PHE A 167 3.70 19.50 -13.85
N LEU A 168 3.12 19.49 -15.04
CA LEU A 168 2.12 20.44 -15.49
C LEU A 168 0.86 19.69 -15.90
N ILE A 169 -0.30 20.25 -15.60
CA ILE A 169 -1.60 19.72 -16.00
C ILE A 169 -2.41 20.83 -16.67
N LYS A 170 -2.79 20.59 -17.92
CA LYS A 170 -3.57 21.52 -18.75
C LYS A 170 -5.07 21.31 -18.52
N ASN A 171 -5.85 22.35 -18.82
CA ASN A 171 -7.31 22.28 -18.92
C ASN A 171 -7.98 21.69 -17.66
N VAL A 172 -7.44 21.97 -16.47
CA VAL A 172 -8.10 21.58 -15.23
C VAL A 172 -9.43 22.33 -15.14
N ASN A 173 -10.49 21.59 -14.84
CA ASN A 173 -11.81 22.15 -14.59
C ASN A 173 -12.29 21.68 -13.22
N SER A 174 -12.32 22.59 -12.24
CA SER A 174 -12.66 22.35 -10.84
C SER A 174 -11.69 21.47 -10.06
N SER A 175 -11.40 20.25 -10.55
CA SER A 175 -10.39 19.38 -9.94
C SER A 175 -9.82 18.34 -10.89
N VAL A 176 -8.62 17.86 -10.56
CA VAL A 176 -7.96 16.72 -11.21
C VAL A 176 -7.23 15.88 -10.15
N VAL A 177 -7.27 14.57 -10.32
CA VAL A 177 -6.54 13.61 -9.49
C VAL A 177 -5.31 13.16 -10.25
N ILE A 178 -4.15 13.18 -9.58
CA ILE A 178 -2.88 12.62 -10.05
C ILE A 178 -2.56 11.45 -9.12
N ASP A 179 -2.71 10.22 -9.60
CA ASP A 179 -2.38 9.01 -8.84
C ASP A 179 -1.05 8.43 -9.33
N SER A 180 0.02 8.68 -8.58
CA SER A 180 1.37 8.25 -8.97
C SER A 180 1.60 6.75 -8.89
N GLU A 181 0.78 6.03 -8.13
CA GLU A 181 0.89 4.56 -8.05
C GLU A 181 0.29 3.91 -9.28
N LEU A 182 -0.88 4.38 -9.71
CA LEU A 182 -1.53 3.91 -10.93
C LEU A 182 -0.92 4.51 -12.19
N LYS A 183 -0.16 5.61 -12.05
CA LYS A 183 0.33 6.44 -13.17
C LYS A 183 -0.82 6.94 -14.04
N GLU A 184 -1.89 7.39 -13.38
CA GLU A 184 -3.09 7.90 -14.01
C GLU A 184 -3.43 9.30 -13.51
N ALA A 185 -3.82 10.17 -14.44
CA ALA A 185 -4.40 11.47 -14.16
C ALA A 185 -5.86 11.45 -14.61
N TYR A 186 -6.79 11.89 -13.77
CA TYR A 186 -8.22 11.85 -14.13
C TYR A 186 -9.04 12.90 -13.42
N SER A 187 -10.15 13.30 -14.02
CA SER A 187 -11.18 14.13 -13.38
C SER A 187 -12.49 13.34 -13.36
N ASN A 188 -12.97 12.97 -12.18
CA ASN A 188 -14.04 11.99 -11.99
C ASN A 188 -13.72 10.67 -12.71
N THR A 189 -14.41 10.38 -13.82
CA THR A 189 -14.20 9.19 -14.67
C THR A 189 -13.49 9.53 -15.98
N THR A 190 -13.16 10.80 -16.24
CA THR A 190 -12.51 11.26 -17.47
C THR A 190 -10.99 11.18 -17.34
N PRO A 191 -10.30 10.42 -18.20
CA PRO A 191 -8.84 10.41 -18.25
C PRO A 191 -8.27 11.78 -18.65
N MET A 192 -7.18 12.18 -17.99
CA MET A 192 -6.49 13.46 -18.16
C MET A 192 -4.99 13.27 -18.44
N ASN A 193 -4.52 12.04 -18.70
CA ASN A 193 -3.10 11.75 -18.92
C ASN A 193 -2.51 12.54 -20.09
N SER A 194 -3.29 12.73 -21.17
CA SER A 194 -2.87 13.53 -22.33
C SER A 194 -2.74 15.03 -22.03
N ASN A 195 -3.34 15.50 -20.94
CA ASN A 195 -3.23 16.88 -20.47
C ASN A 195 -2.04 17.07 -19.52
N MET A 196 -1.44 15.99 -19.03
CA MET A 196 -0.30 16.02 -18.12
C MET A 196 1.02 16.05 -18.89
N ILE A 197 1.95 16.89 -18.46
CA ILE A 197 3.33 16.97 -18.96
C ILE A 197 4.27 16.78 -17.78
N GLY A 198 5.26 15.91 -17.94
CA GLY A 198 6.21 15.54 -16.90
C GLY A 198 5.88 14.19 -16.27
N ASN A 199 6.71 13.77 -15.33
CA ASN A 199 6.55 12.48 -14.65
C ASN A 199 5.52 12.58 -13.52
N PHE A 200 4.94 11.43 -13.16
CA PHE A 200 4.15 11.34 -11.95
C PHE A 200 4.99 11.67 -10.72
N PRO A 201 4.47 12.50 -9.79
CA PRO A 201 5.24 12.96 -8.65
C PRO A 201 5.61 11.80 -7.71
N THR A 202 6.75 11.93 -7.05
CA THR A 202 7.16 11.08 -5.93
C THR A 202 7.51 11.95 -4.74
N PHE A 203 7.39 11.39 -3.54
CA PHE A 203 7.96 12.00 -2.34
C PHE A 203 9.18 11.19 -1.92
N SER A 204 10.31 11.88 -1.76
CA SER A 204 11.55 11.29 -1.26
C SER A 204 11.44 11.01 0.23
N GLU A 205 12.37 10.23 0.78
CA GLU A 205 12.51 10.10 2.24
C GLU A 205 12.84 11.47 2.86
N GLY A 206 12.29 11.76 4.03
CA GLY A 206 12.48 13.05 4.70
C GLY A 206 11.68 14.20 4.08
N ALA A 207 12.28 15.38 4.02
CA ALA A 207 11.58 16.63 3.70
C ALA A 207 11.27 16.77 2.20
N ASN A 208 10.01 17.08 1.88
CA ASN A 208 9.51 17.31 0.53
C ASN A 208 8.80 18.66 0.45
N THR A 209 9.38 19.62 -0.27
CA THR A 209 8.81 20.96 -0.43
C THR A 209 7.86 20.99 -1.62
N ILE A 210 6.61 21.40 -1.39
CA ILE A 210 5.54 21.42 -2.38
C ILE A 210 5.14 22.85 -2.67
N LYS A 211 5.25 23.25 -3.93
CA LYS A 211 4.85 24.56 -4.44
C LYS A 211 4.11 24.40 -5.76
N TRP A 212 3.32 25.40 -6.14
CA TRP A 212 2.57 25.38 -7.40
C TRP A 212 2.37 26.78 -7.94
N THR A 213 2.04 26.84 -9.23
CA THR A 213 1.61 28.05 -9.93
C THR A 213 0.31 27.76 -10.69
N GLY A 214 -0.43 28.83 -11.03
CA GLY A 214 -1.77 28.75 -11.62
C GLY A 214 -2.88 28.91 -10.58
N THR A 215 -4.13 28.75 -11.03
CA THR A 215 -5.31 28.92 -10.19
C THR A 215 -5.58 27.65 -9.40
N VAL A 216 -5.01 27.55 -8.20
CA VAL A 216 -5.20 26.41 -7.27
C VAL A 216 -5.79 26.93 -5.97
N THR A 217 -6.88 26.32 -5.53
CA THR A 217 -7.53 26.64 -4.24
C THR A 217 -6.96 25.78 -3.11
N LYS A 218 -6.73 24.49 -3.37
CA LYS A 218 -6.12 23.55 -2.42
C LYS A 218 -5.58 22.31 -3.13
N LEU A 219 -4.66 21.62 -2.47
CA LEU A 219 -4.28 20.25 -2.77
C LEU A 219 -4.76 19.35 -1.63
N GLN A 220 -5.41 18.24 -1.97
CA GLN A 220 -5.67 17.14 -1.05
C GLN A 220 -4.69 16.01 -1.39
N ILE A 221 -3.85 15.63 -0.44
CA ILE A 221 -2.72 14.74 -0.64
C ILE A 221 -2.88 13.52 0.24
N ASP A 222 -2.98 12.34 -0.38
CA ASP A 222 -2.69 11.07 0.26
C ASP A 222 -1.21 10.75 0.03
N PRO A 223 -0.33 10.88 1.04
CA PRO A 223 1.11 10.77 0.83
C PRO A 223 1.58 9.34 0.60
N ARG A 224 0.83 8.34 1.10
CA ARG A 224 1.14 6.90 1.03
C ARG A 224 2.57 6.56 1.47
N TRP A 225 3.02 7.08 2.62
CA TRP A 225 4.34 6.79 3.20
C TRP A 225 4.60 5.30 3.28
N ARG A 226 5.83 4.90 2.92
CA ARG A 226 6.23 3.50 2.76
C ARG A 226 7.32 3.12 3.74
N TYR A 227 7.19 1.95 4.33
CA TYR A 227 8.22 1.31 5.14
C TYR A 227 8.65 0.00 4.48
N LEU A 228 9.94 -0.30 4.57
CA LEU A 228 10.56 -1.58 4.20
C LEU A 228 10.68 -2.49 5.42
#